data_AF-A0A357HD45-F1
#
_entry.id   AF-A0A357HD45-F1
#
_cell.length_a   1.000
_cell.length_b   1.000
_cell.length_c   1.000
_cell.angle_alpha   90.00
_cell.angle_beta   90.00
_cell.angle_gamma   90.00
#
_symmetry.space_group_name_H-M   'P 1'
#
loop_
_entity.id
_entity.type
_entity.pdbx_description
1 polymer ?
#
loop_
_entity_poly.entity_id
_entity_poly.type
_entity_poly.pdbx_seq_one_letter_code
_entity_poly.pdbx_strand_id
1 'polypeptide(L)'
;GTTNSRYDWATGSYKQITEARPEWAEKTMVMLNIECPGIKPHQAIKFFTTFEYAAFTRKIIKQIDALIGSYPKGEKVITPLLTWSDDYAYQTQGVPCISCDDYRDEDYHRDLYHSPFDDEENFDSEAFDYQARAYGALAIVFATIPDMPFDFSTRINAFIRALNLRKNSDLAARLTAEEKDFLAHPHRHLNTGADNSTLRRELKQVEEQTSFLTSEDVFVFLPALCLQKAKIYRKAIADIESGNRFWRRNILKHLDNNVYRLSFSEAVVNFFTDQVLKQDPQRLNWGKGKVKWLDNLSYLDDYLDIFKDDAKKEKLLEIFRERIRFYEDEALKATRETIAVFKKLERA
;
A
#
# COMPACT_ATOMS: atom_id res chain seq x y z
N GLY A 1 2.93 -17.30 -1.22
CA GLY A 1 2.44 -17.77 0.06
C GLY A 1 2.93 -19.11 0.52
N THR A 2 2.60 -19.35 1.78
CA THR A 2 2.82 -20.61 2.48
C THR A 2 1.49 -20.93 3.15
N THR A 3 0.98 -22.15 3.03
CA THR A 3 -0.26 -22.56 3.72
C THR A 3 -0.18 -22.22 5.20
N ASN A 4 -1.24 -21.66 5.78
CA ASN A 4 -1.27 -21.14 7.15
C ASN A 4 -0.17 -20.09 7.39
N SER A 5 -0.08 -19.09 6.51
CA SER A 5 0.68 -17.85 6.74
C SER A 5 -0.18 -16.67 6.33
N ARG A 6 0.16 -15.47 6.80
CA ARG A 6 -0.57 -14.22 6.47
C ARG A 6 -0.74 -14.01 4.96
N TYR A 7 0.26 -14.42 4.19
CA TYR A 7 0.32 -14.22 2.74
C TYR A 7 0.26 -15.56 2.04
N ASP A 8 -0.71 -16.41 2.35
CA ASP A 8 -0.87 -17.74 1.74
C ASP A 8 -1.32 -17.71 0.27
N TRP A 9 -1.89 -16.60 -0.17
CA TRP A 9 -2.15 -16.25 -1.57
C TRP A 9 -0.86 -15.81 -2.31
N ALA A 10 -0.90 -15.76 -3.64
CA ALA A 10 0.24 -15.44 -4.51
C ALA A 10 1.49 -16.35 -4.30
N THR A 11 1.30 -17.64 -4.04
CA THR A 11 2.40 -18.62 -3.93
C THR A 11 3.06 -18.93 -5.26
N GLY A 12 2.26 -19.13 -6.30
CA GLY A 12 2.76 -19.42 -7.64
C GLY A 12 3.61 -18.27 -8.18
N SER A 13 3.04 -17.07 -8.23
CA SER A 13 3.72 -15.86 -8.72
C SER A 13 4.99 -15.53 -7.96
N TYR A 14 4.98 -15.58 -6.62
CA TYR A 14 6.17 -15.35 -5.82
C TYR A 14 7.29 -16.33 -6.17
N LYS A 15 7.01 -17.64 -6.11
CA LYS A 15 8.03 -18.65 -6.44
C LYS A 15 8.49 -18.57 -7.89
N GLN A 16 7.59 -18.19 -8.79
CA GLN A 16 7.93 -17.99 -10.20
C GLN A 16 9.00 -16.91 -10.34
N ILE A 17 8.81 -15.73 -9.76
CA ILE A 17 9.72 -14.59 -9.93
C ILE A 17 10.97 -14.64 -9.05
N THR A 18 10.98 -15.42 -7.96
CA THR A 18 12.14 -15.48 -7.03
C THR A 18 12.95 -16.77 -7.12
N GLU A 19 12.34 -17.91 -7.47
CA GLU A 19 12.99 -19.22 -7.47
C GLU A 19 13.09 -19.81 -8.88
N ALA A 20 11.97 -19.88 -9.61
CA ALA A 20 11.93 -20.59 -10.90
C ALA A 20 12.51 -19.76 -12.06
N ARG A 21 12.26 -18.45 -12.05
CA ARG A 21 12.66 -17.49 -13.09
C ARG A 21 13.18 -16.17 -12.50
N PRO A 22 14.18 -16.18 -11.60
CA PRO A 22 14.74 -14.96 -11.01
C PRO A 22 15.26 -13.97 -12.06
N GLU A 23 15.70 -14.45 -13.23
CA GLU A 23 16.16 -13.62 -14.34
C GLU A 23 15.06 -12.74 -14.95
N TRP A 24 13.78 -13.02 -14.67
CA TRP A 24 12.67 -12.19 -15.16
C TRP A 24 12.65 -10.82 -14.48
N ALA A 25 13.10 -10.71 -13.23
CA ALA A 25 13.17 -9.42 -12.53
C ALA A 25 14.02 -8.39 -13.30
N GLU A 26 15.04 -8.85 -14.02
CA GLU A 26 15.96 -8.01 -14.79
C GLU A 26 15.51 -7.76 -16.24
N LYS A 27 14.63 -8.61 -16.77
CA LYS A 27 14.28 -8.64 -18.21
C LYS A 27 12.86 -8.17 -18.51
N THR A 28 11.93 -8.33 -17.58
CA THR A 28 10.49 -8.08 -17.83
C THR A 28 10.19 -6.59 -17.86
N MET A 29 9.79 -6.03 -19.02
CA MET A 29 9.41 -4.61 -19.12
C MET A 29 8.17 -4.28 -18.29
N VAL A 30 7.16 -5.15 -18.33
CA VAL A 30 5.92 -4.99 -17.56
C VAL A 30 5.36 -6.37 -17.25
N MET A 31 4.77 -6.53 -16.07
CA MET A 31 3.86 -7.64 -15.76
C MET A 31 2.43 -7.16 -16.00
N LEU A 32 1.76 -7.76 -17.00
CA LEU A 32 0.33 -7.57 -17.22
C LEU A 32 -0.41 -8.67 -16.45
N ASN A 33 -1.06 -8.30 -15.35
CA ASN A 33 -1.82 -9.25 -14.53
C ASN A 33 -3.29 -9.23 -14.92
N ILE A 34 -3.72 -10.30 -15.61
CA ILE A 34 -5.09 -10.48 -16.09
C ILE A 34 -5.88 -11.20 -15.01
N GLU A 35 -6.55 -10.44 -14.16
CA GLU A 35 -7.31 -10.95 -13.02
C GLU A 35 -8.79 -10.66 -13.19
N CYS A 36 -9.58 -11.73 -13.08
CA CYS A 36 -11.04 -11.74 -13.22
C CYS A 36 -11.61 -10.85 -14.36
N PRO A 37 -11.15 -11.05 -15.61
CA PRO A 37 -11.67 -10.27 -16.73
C PRO A 37 -13.14 -10.58 -16.99
N GLY A 38 -13.91 -9.58 -17.42
CA GLY A 38 -15.31 -9.74 -17.78
C GLY A 38 -16.28 -9.79 -16.59
N ILE A 39 -15.86 -9.43 -15.38
CA ILE A 39 -16.82 -9.16 -14.30
C ILE A 39 -17.60 -7.89 -14.65
N LYS A 40 -18.93 -7.96 -14.50
CA LYS A 40 -19.87 -6.87 -14.75
C LYS A 40 -19.45 -5.57 -14.04
N PRO A 41 -18.94 -4.57 -14.77
CA PRO A 41 -18.46 -3.34 -14.17
C PRO A 41 -19.61 -2.52 -13.63
N HIS A 42 -19.62 -2.17 -12.35
CA HIS A 42 -20.66 -1.30 -11.82
C HIS A 42 -20.39 0.17 -12.17
N GLN A 43 -19.13 0.61 -12.19
CA GLN A 43 -18.77 2.02 -12.34
C GLN A 43 -17.84 2.37 -13.50
N ALA A 44 -16.66 1.77 -13.61
CA ALA A 44 -15.64 2.14 -14.59
C ALA A 44 -14.54 1.09 -14.57
N ILE A 45 -13.87 0.86 -15.70
CA ILE A 45 -12.74 -0.05 -15.74
C ILE A 45 -11.52 0.58 -15.05
N LYS A 46 -10.91 -0.13 -14.10
CA LYS A 46 -9.79 0.39 -13.31
C LYS A 46 -8.49 -0.29 -13.74
N PHE A 47 -7.51 0.51 -14.11
CA PHE A 47 -6.13 0.11 -14.35
C PHE A 47 -5.28 0.43 -13.13
N PHE A 48 -5.02 -0.56 -12.30
CA PHE A 48 -4.05 -0.46 -11.21
C PHE A 48 -2.64 -0.57 -11.78
N THR A 49 -1.74 0.29 -11.31
CA THR A 49 -0.35 0.25 -11.76
C THR A 49 0.61 0.74 -10.69
N THR A 50 1.87 0.33 -10.81
CA THR A 50 2.97 0.88 -10.03
C THR A 50 3.09 2.39 -10.26
N PHE A 51 3.48 3.16 -9.23
CA PHE A 51 3.55 4.62 -9.32
C PHE A 51 4.31 5.13 -10.54
N GLU A 52 5.44 4.49 -10.83
CA GLU A 52 6.36 4.91 -11.88
C GLU A 52 5.78 4.73 -13.30
N TYR A 53 4.74 3.92 -13.48
CA TYR A 53 4.07 3.72 -14.76
C TYR A 53 2.75 4.49 -14.88
N ALA A 54 2.33 5.22 -13.85
CA ALA A 54 1.00 5.82 -13.78
C ALA A 54 0.75 6.88 -14.86
N ALA A 55 1.72 7.77 -15.10
CA ALA A 55 1.60 8.81 -16.11
C ALA A 55 1.57 8.22 -17.52
N PHE A 56 2.44 7.25 -17.79
CA PHE A 56 2.47 6.51 -19.05
C PHE A 56 1.17 5.74 -19.30
N THR A 57 0.71 4.98 -18.31
CA THR A 57 -0.54 4.19 -18.39
C THR A 57 -1.73 5.11 -18.68
N ARG A 58 -1.87 6.25 -17.98
CA ARG A 58 -2.92 7.24 -18.27
C ARG A 58 -2.89 7.76 -19.72
N LYS A 59 -1.69 7.95 -20.28
CA LYS A 59 -1.52 8.40 -21.66
C LYS A 59 -1.89 7.30 -22.64
N ILE A 60 -1.42 6.07 -22.41
CA ILE A 60 -1.60 4.94 -23.32
C ILE A 60 -3.04 4.44 -23.31
N ILE A 61 -3.72 4.37 -22.17
CA ILE A 61 -5.14 3.97 -22.12
C ILE A 61 -5.99 4.91 -23.00
N LYS A 62 -5.78 6.24 -22.91
CA LYS A 62 -6.48 7.19 -23.81
C LYS A 62 -6.22 6.96 -25.29
N GLN A 63 -5.01 6.52 -25.65
CA GLN A 63 -4.67 6.19 -27.05
C GLN A 63 -5.29 4.87 -27.47
N ILE A 64 -5.32 3.88 -26.57
CA ILE A 64 -6.00 2.60 -26.77
C ILE A 64 -7.49 2.85 -26.98
N ASP A 65 -8.15 3.64 -26.14
CA ASP A 65 -9.57 3.98 -26.28
C ASP A 65 -9.89 4.61 -27.63
N ALA A 66 -9.01 5.47 -28.15
CA ALA A 66 -9.16 6.05 -29.48
C ALA A 66 -9.06 5.02 -30.63
N LEU A 67 -8.42 3.87 -30.39
CA LEU A 67 -8.26 2.78 -31.35
C LEU A 67 -9.34 1.71 -31.23
N ILE A 68 -9.69 1.33 -30.00
CA ILE A 68 -10.57 0.19 -29.73
C ILE A 68 -11.99 0.58 -29.33
N GLY A 69 -12.22 1.88 -29.08
CA GLY A 69 -13.43 2.41 -28.46
C GLY A 69 -13.29 2.46 -26.94
N SER A 70 -13.88 3.49 -26.31
CA SER A 70 -13.93 3.62 -24.86
C SER A 70 -14.95 2.67 -24.25
N TYR A 71 -14.73 2.27 -23.00
CA TYR A 71 -15.75 1.59 -22.23
C TYR A 71 -16.88 2.59 -21.88
N PRO A 72 -18.18 2.23 -21.98
CA PRO A 72 -19.28 3.18 -21.81
C PRO A 72 -19.27 3.97 -20.50
N LYS A 73 -18.75 3.38 -19.43
CA LYS A 73 -18.64 4.03 -18.11
C LYS A 73 -17.28 4.65 -17.82
N GLY A 74 -16.37 4.61 -18.80
CA GLY A 74 -15.03 5.17 -18.75
C GLY A 74 -14.03 4.36 -17.94
N GLU A 75 -12.83 4.94 -17.82
CA GLU A 75 -11.64 4.29 -17.30
C GLU A 75 -10.97 5.13 -16.21
N LYS A 76 -10.29 4.46 -15.26
CA LYS A 76 -9.49 5.11 -14.23
C LYS A 76 -8.14 4.43 -14.10
N VAL A 77 -7.07 5.21 -13.96
CA VAL A 77 -5.76 4.67 -13.57
C VAL A 77 -5.54 4.94 -12.09
N ILE A 78 -5.29 3.87 -11.34
CA ILE A 78 -5.19 3.88 -9.88
C ILE A 78 -3.76 3.54 -9.46
N THR A 79 -3.26 4.28 -8.48
CA THR A 79 -2.00 3.99 -7.80
C THR A 79 -2.16 4.08 -6.29
N PRO A 80 -1.35 3.34 -5.52
CA PRO A 80 -0.45 2.27 -5.99
C PRO A 80 -1.22 1.04 -6.47
N LEU A 81 -0.46 0.07 -7.00
CA LEU A 81 -0.93 -1.31 -7.16
C LEU A 81 -1.47 -1.83 -5.82
N LEU A 82 -2.51 -2.64 -5.87
CA LEU A 82 -3.02 -3.32 -4.69
C LEU A 82 -2.14 -4.53 -4.36
N THR A 83 -2.22 -4.97 -3.11
CA THR A 83 -1.38 -6.08 -2.67
C THR A 83 -1.99 -7.42 -3.03
N TRP A 84 -3.32 -7.56 -3.08
CA TRP A 84 -4.07 -8.82 -3.09
C TRP A 84 -4.06 -9.62 -4.40
N SER A 85 -3.03 -9.44 -5.24
CA SER A 85 -2.93 -10.05 -6.56
C SER A 85 -1.51 -10.48 -6.89
N ASP A 86 -1.36 -11.31 -7.93
CA ASP A 86 -0.07 -11.90 -8.31
C ASP A 86 0.97 -10.86 -8.76
N ASP A 87 0.51 -9.74 -9.30
CA ASP A 87 1.35 -8.60 -9.70
C ASP A 87 2.16 -8.02 -8.54
N TYR A 88 1.67 -8.02 -7.30
CA TYR A 88 2.42 -7.47 -6.17
C TYR A 88 3.73 -8.24 -5.93
N ALA A 89 3.75 -9.56 -6.15
CA ALA A 89 4.97 -10.36 -6.04
C ALA A 89 6.04 -9.88 -7.04
N TYR A 90 5.64 -9.56 -8.28
CA TYR A 90 6.52 -9.00 -9.31
C TYR A 90 6.97 -7.58 -8.96
N GLN A 91 6.07 -6.72 -8.47
CA GLN A 91 6.41 -5.38 -8.01
C GLN A 91 7.48 -5.41 -6.93
N THR A 92 7.40 -6.33 -5.95
CA THR A 92 8.44 -6.45 -4.92
C THR A 92 9.82 -6.84 -5.45
N GLN A 93 9.90 -7.37 -6.68
CA GLN A 93 11.17 -7.65 -7.36
C GLN A 93 11.62 -6.53 -8.30
N GLY A 94 10.94 -5.38 -8.31
CA GLY A 94 11.25 -4.25 -9.18
C GLY A 94 10.70 -4.38 -10.60
N VAL A 95 9.70 -5.24 -10.81
CA VAL A 95 9.00 -5.36 -12.09
C VAL A 95 7.75 -4.46 -12.06
N PRO A 96 7.62 -3.50 -12.99
CA PRO A 96 6.45 -2.65 -13.06
C PRO A 96 5.22 -3.46 -13.46
N CYS A 97 4.08 -3.17 -12.86
CA CYS A 97 2.87 -3.95 -13.09
C CYS A 97 1.72 -3.08 -13.59
N ILE A 98 0.85 -3.68 -14.41
CA ILE A 98 -0.46 -3.14 -14.77
C ILE A 98 -1.46 -4.27 -14.63
N SER A 99 -2.49 -4.06 -13.80
CA SER A 99 -3.69 -4.89 -13.76
C SER A 99 -4.89 -4.05 -14.14
N CYS A 100 -5.71 -4.57 -15.03
CA CYS A 100 -7.02 -4.07 -15.39
C CYS A 100 -8.07 -4.92 -14.68
N ASP A 101 -8.79 -4.31 -13.75
CA ASP A 101 -9.66 -5.01 -12.82
C ASP A 101 -10.91 -4.16 -12.51
N ASP A 102 -12.07 -4.81 -12.36
CA ASP A 102 -13.25 -4.21 -11.74
C ASP A 102 -13.97 -5.09 -10.68
N TYR A 103 -13.39 -6.21 -10.26
CA TYR A 103 -13.97 -7.08 -9.23
C TYR A 103 -13.98 -6.43 -7.84
N ARG A 104 -13.19 -5.37 -7.67
CA ARG A 104 -13.08 -4.64 -6.41
C ARG A 104 -14.15 -3.56 -6.26
N ASP A 105 -15.30 -3.73 -6.93
CA ASP A 105 -16.53 -3.02 -6.59
C ASP A 105 -17.12 -3.58 -5.29
N GLU A 106 -17.74 -2.70 -4.48
CA GLU A 106 -18.22 -3.06 -3.14
C GLU A 106 -19.31 -4.14 -3.18
N ASP A 107 -20.08 -4.22 -4.27
CA ASP A 107 -21.17 -5.19 -4.38
C ASP A 107 -20.66 -6.59 -4.78
N TYR A 108 -19.84 -6.69 -5.84
CA TYR A 108 -19.26 -7.98 -6.25
C TYR A 108 -18.38 -8.59 -5.15
N HIS A 109 -17.49 -7.78 -4.54
CA HIS A 109 -16.58 -8.29 -3.51
C HIS A 109 -17.32 -8.71 -2.23
N ARG A 110 -18.46 -8.10 -1.92
CA ARG A 110 -19.24 -8.42 -0.71
C ARG A 110 -20.11 -9.65 -0.90
N ASP A 111 -20.75 -9.78 -2.05
CA ASP A 111 -21.86 -10.72 -2.24
C ASP A 111 -21.49 -11.93 -3.13
N LEU A 112 -20.49 -11.80 -4.01
CA LEU A 112 -20.21 -12.79 -5.07
C LEU A 112 -18.82 -13.42 -4.96
N TYR A 113 -17.77 -12.62 -4.79
CA TYR A 113 -16.37 -13.06 -4.83
C TYR A 113 -16.09 -14.25 -3.91
N HIS A 114 -15.45 -15.30 -4.45
CA HIS A 114 -15.13 -16.55 -3.72
C HIS A 114 -16.34 -17.24 -3.07
N SER A 115 -17.54 -17.03 -3.61
CA SER A 115 -18.76 -17.73 -3.20
C SER A 115 -19.24 -18.68 -4.31
N PRO A 116 -20.16 -19.61 -4.01
CA PRO A 116 -20.82 -20.40 -5.03
C PRO A 116 -21.64 -19.59 -6.04
N PHE A 117 -21.85 -18.29 -5.81
CA PHE A 117 -22.56 -17.37 -6.71
C PHE A 117 -21.60 -16.65 -7.68
N ASP A 118 -20.29 -16.88 -7.60
CA ASP A 118 -19.30 -16.42 -8.58
C ASP A 118 -19.34 -17.32 -9.82
N ASP A 119 -20.39 -17.15 -10.62
CA ASP A 119 -20.68 -17.97 -11.79
C ASP A 119 -20.85 -17.15 -13.08
N GLU A 120 -21.20 -17.84 -14.17
CA GLU A 120 -21.36 -17.27 -15.51
C GLU A 120 -22.44 -16.18 -15.62
N GLU A 121 -23.38 -16.09 -14.67
CA GLU A 121 -24.42 -15.04 -14.68
C GLU A 121 -23.82 -13.64 -14.44
N ASN A 122 -22.63 -13.58 -13.84
CA ASN A 122 -21.93 -12.33 -13.54
C ASN A 122 -20.99 -11.87 -14.65
N PHE A 123 -20.92 -12.64 -15.75
CA PHE A 123 -20.10 -12.32 -16.91
C PHE A 123 -20.70 -11.18 -17.74
N ASP A 124 -19.85 -10.22 -18.09
CA ASP A 124 -20.14 -9.11 -18.98
C ASP A 124 -19.20 -9.18 -20.20
N SER A 125 -19.79 -9.51 -21.34
CA SER A 125 -19.06 -9.68 -22.60
C SER A 125 -18.48 -8.37 -23.13
N GLU A 126 -19.10 -7.22 -22.86
CA GLU A 126 -18.58 -5.91 -23.31
C GLU A 126 -17.36 -5.53 -22.49
N ALA A 127 -17.42 -5.75 -21.17
CA ALA A 127 -16.28 -5.57 -20.29
C ALA A 127 -15.12 -6.50 -20.67
N PHE A 128 -15.42 -7.77 -20.94
CA PHE A 128 -14.42 -8.74 -21.39
C PHE A 128 -13.78 -8.33 -22.72
N ASP A 129 -14.57 -7.96 -23.73
CA ASP A 129 -14.05 -7.53 -25.04
C ASP A 129 -13.10 -6.35 -24.89
N TYR A 130 -13.53 -5.31 -24.16
CA TYR A 130 -12.69 -4.14 -23.92
C TYR A 130 -11.39 -4.53 -23.21
N GLN A 131 -11.47 -5.28 -22.10
CA GLN A 131 -10.28 -5.66 -21.32
C GLN A 131 -9.31 -6.51 -22.14
N ALA A 132 -9.81 -7.50 -22.89
CA ALA A 132 -8.98 -8.35 -23.75
C ALA A 132 -8.25 -7.52 -24.82
N ARG A 133 -8.96 -6.58 -25.46
CA ARG A 133 -8.38 -5.68 -26.46
C ARG A 133 -7.40 -4.68 -25.85
N ALA A 134 -7.70 -4.15 -24.67
CA ALA A 134 -6.81 -3.26 -23.93
C ALA A 134 -5.51 -3.96 -23.51
N TYR A 135 -5.57 -5.18 -22.96
CA TYR A 135 -4.39 -5.98 -22.63
C TYR A 135 -3.56 -6.32 -23.88
N GLY A 136 -4.22 -6.70 -24.98
CA GLY A 136 -3.55 -6.96 -26.25
C GLY A 136 -2.81 -5.72 -26.77
N ALA A 137 -3.45 -4.56 -26.73
CA ALA A 137 -2.84 -3.31 -27.13
C ALA A 137 -1.68 -2.90 -26.21
N LEU A 138 -1.82 -3.06 -24.89
CA LEU A 138 -0.73 -2.83 -23.94
C LEU A 138 0.47 -3.75 -24.25
N ALA A 139 0.25 -5.04 -24.52
CA ALA A 139 1.32 -5.96 -24.88
C ALA A 139 2.07 -5.52 -26.14
N ILE A 140 1.35 -5.05 -27.17
CA ILE A 140 1.96 -4.50 -28.40
C ILE A 140 2.75 -3.22 -28.11
N VAL A 141 2.21 -2.31 -27.30
CA VAL A 141 2.91 -1.08 -26.91
C VAL A 141 4.22 -1.41 -26.19
N PHE A 142 4.19 -2.27 -25.17
CA PHE A 142 5.41 -2.63 -24.44
C PHE A 142 6.41 -3.44 -25.27
N ALA A 143 5.96 -4.18 -26.29
CA ALA A 143 6.86 -4.85 -27.22
C ALA A 143 7.54 -3.90 -28.23
N THR A 144 7.07 -2.65 -28.36
CA THR A 144 7.53 -1.70 -29.38
C THR A 144 8.26 -0.49 -28.81
N ILE A 145 8.07 -0.15 -27.53
CA ILE A 145 8.82 0.94 -26.92
C ILE A 145 10.28 0.53 -26.66
N PRO A 146 11.26 1.40 -26.93
CA PRO A 146 12.67 1.08 -26.75
C PRO A 146 13.10 1.05 -25.28
N ASP A 147 12.45 1.87 -24.45
CA ASP A 147 12.85 2.11 -23.06
C ASP A 147 11.67 2.04 -22.11
N MET A 148 11.96 1.70 -20.85
CA MET A 148 10.93 1.70 -19.80
C MET A 148 10.50 3.13 -19.48
N PRO A 149 9.18 3.40 -19.47
CA PRO A 149 8.65 4.76 -19.33
C PRO A 149 8.52 5.18 -17.85
N PHE A 150 9.61 5.07 -17.10
CA PHE A 150 9.61 5.36 -15.67
C PHE A 150 9.44 6.85 -15.35
N ASP A 151 8.51 7.13 -14.44
CA ASP A 151 8.28 8.46 -13.86
C ASP A 151 8.14 8.37 -12.32
N PHE A 152 9.27 8.50 -11.62
CA PHE A 152 9.33 8.51 -10.15
C PHE A 152 8.62 9.73 -9.53
N SER A 153 8.30 10.77 -10.31
CA SER A 153 7.63 11.96 -9.77
C SER A 153 6.26 11.63 -9.18
N THR A 154 5.57 10.63 -9.72
CA THR A 154 4.26 10.21 -9.20
C THR A 154 4.38 9.69 -7.76
N ARG A 155 5.39 8.86 -7.45
CA ARG A 155 5.63 8.33 -6.10
C ARG A 155 6.09 9.41 -5.14
N ILE A 156 7.03 10.25 -5.55
CA ILE A 156 7.54 11.34 -4.70
C ILE A 156 6.41 12.29 -4.32
N ASN A 157 5.56 12.66 -5.29
CA ASN A 157 4.40 13.50 -5.02
C ASN A 157 3.36 12.80 -4.13
N ALA A 158 3.17 11.49 -4.26
CA ALA A 158 2.33 10.71 -3.35
C ALA A 158 2.89 10.72 -1.92
N PHE A 159 4.21 10.56 -1.77
CA PHE A 159 4.90 10.65 -0.49
C PHE A 159 4.72 12.02 0.17
N ILE A 160 4.97 13.12 -0.56
CA ILE A 160 4.79 14.49 -0.05
C ILE A 160 3.34 14.72 0.42
N ARG A 161 2.36 14.27 -0.37
CA ARG A 161 0.94 14.34 0.03
C ARG A 161 0.65 13.54 1.30
N ALA A 162 1.25 12.35 1.43
CA ALA A 162 1.06 11.48 2.60
C ALA A 162 1.65 12.09 3.88
N LEU A 163 2.77 12.83 3.79
CA LEU A 163 3.33 13.57 4.94
C LEU A 163 2.38 14.67 5.45
N ASN A 164 1.67 15.34 4.54
CA ASN A 164 0.73 16.42 4.85
C ASN A 164 1.28 17.42 5.88
N LEU A 165 2.44 18.01 5.59
CA LEU A 165 3.20 18.83 6.54
C LEU A 165 2.41 20.02 7.11
N ARG A 166 1.39 20.52 6.40
CA ARG A 166 0.46 21.52 6.92
C ARG A 166 -0.30 21.03 8.15
N LYS A 167 -0.70 19.75 8.19
CA LYS A 167 -1.38 19.14 9.34
C LYS A 167 -0.42 18.54 10.36
N ASN A 168 0.84 18.31 9.97
CA ASN A 168 1.88 17.72 10.81
C ASN A 168 3.01 18.74 11.04
N SER A 169 2.67 19.86 11.68
CA SER A 169 3.58 21.00 11.91
C SER A 169 4.81 20.62 12.73
N ASP A 170 4.69 19.68 13.66
CA ASP A 170 5.81 19.25 14.51
C ASP A 170 6.88 18.53 13.69
N LEU A 171 6.47 17.66 12.76
CA LEU A 171 7.39 17.07 11.78
C LEU A 171 8.02 18.17 10.93
N ALA A 172 7.21 19.09 10.40
CA ALA A 172 7.71 20.18 9.56
C ALA A 172 8.73 21.07 10.28
N ALA A 173 8.55 21.32 11.58
CA ALA A 173 9.49 22.10 12.39
C ALA A 173 10.85 21.39 12.56
N ARG A 174 10.86 20.05 12.61
CA ARG A 174 12.06 19.22 12.82
C ARG A 174 12.85 18.91 11.55
N LEU A 175 12.29 19.17 10.37
CA LEU A 175 12.98 19.01 9.09
C LEU A 175 14.01 20.13 8.84
N THR A 176 15.15 19.76 8.25
CA THR A 176 16.20 20.70 7.84
C THR A 176 15.75 21.58 6.66
N ALA A 177 16.47 22.66 6.38
CA ALA A 177 16.19 23.51 5.22
C ALA A 177 16.32 22.74 3.90
N GLU A 178 17.32 21.85 3.80
CA GLU A 178 17.56 21.02 2.62
C GLU A 178 16.45 19.97 2.41
N GLU A 179 15.96 19.35 3.50
CA GLU A 179 14.83 18.42 3.44
C GLU A 179 13.55 19.13 3.01
N LYS A 180 13.31 20.36 3.51
CA LYS A 180 12.17 21.19 3.11
C LYS A 180 12.24 21.59 1.64
N ASP A 181 13.42 21.97 1.15
CA ASP A 181 13.61 22.33 -0.26
C ASP A 181 13.32 21.16 -1.18
N PHE A 182 13.84 19.96 -0.87
CA PHE A 182 13.54 18.74 -1.62
C PHE A 182 12.03 18.47 -1.71
N LEU A 183 11.31 18.57 -0.58
CA LEU A 183 9.86 18.34 -0.53
C LEU A 183 9.05 19.43 -1.25
N ALA A 184 9.58 20.66 -1.35
CA ALA A 184 8.94 21.76 -2.07
C ALA A 184 9.20 21.71 -3.58
N HIS A 185 10.35 21.18 -3.99
CA HIS A 185 10.80 21.20 -5.38
C HIS A 185 11.23 19.82 -5.92
N PRO A 186 10.44 18.74 -5.74
CA PRO A 186 10.85 17.36 -6.00
C PRO A 186 11.30 17.10 -7.45
N HIS A 187 10.80 17.87 -8.41
CA HIS A 187 11.14 17.71 -9.83
C HIS A 187 12.55 18.20 -10.20
N ARG A 188 13.18 19.05 -9.38
CA ARG A 188 14.59 19.44 -9.58
C ARG A 188 15.56 18.27 -9.30
N HIS A 189 15.02 17.20 -8.75
CA HIS A 189 15.73 16.11 -8.11
C HIS A 189 15.48 14.76 -8.81
N LEU A 190 15.04 14.75 -10.06
CA LEU A 190 14.77 13.54 -10.81
C LEU A 190 15.71 13.47 -12.03
N ASN A 191 16.59 12.48 -12.06
CA ASN A 191 17.30 12.13 -13.28
C ASN A 191 16.48 11.08 -14.05
N THR A 192 16.24 11.32 -15.34
CA THR A 192 15.49 10.42 -16.22
C THR A 192 16.35 9.87 -17.36
N GLY A 193 17.67 10.06 -17.29
CA GLY A 193 18.62 9.68 -18.34
C GLY A 193 19.31 8.33 -18.15
N ALA A 194 18.99 7.58 -17.09
CA ALA A 194 19.62 6.30 -16.78
C ALA A 194 19.15 5.17 -17.72
N ASP A 195 20.00 4.17 -17.92
CA ASP A 195 19.63 2.98 -18.69
C ASP A 195 18.58 2.12 -17.96
N ASN A 196 17.91 1.25 -18.72
CA ASN A 196 16.86 0.37 -18.21
C ASN A 196 17.31 -0.53 -17.04
N SER A 197 18.56 -1.02 -17.03
CA SER A 197 19.06 -1.88 -15.97
C SER A 197 19.25 -1.12 -14.65
N THR A 198 19.74 0.11 -14.74
CA THR A 198 19.91 1.02 -13.62
C THR A 198 18.56 1.39 -13.02
N LEU A 199 17.61 1.82 -13.86
CA LEU A 199 16.28 2.21 -13.40
C LEU A 199 15.50 1.06 -12.72
N ARG A 200 15.69 -0.19 -13.16
CA ARG A 200 15.09 -1.37 -12.49
C ARG A 200 15.62 -1.57 -11.09
N ARG A 201 16.94 -1.53 -10.93
CA ARG A 201 17.59 -1.67 -9.63
C ARG A 201 17.12 -0.56 -8.68
N GLU A 202 16.99 0.65 -9.19
CA GLU A 202 16.47 1.79 -8.44
C GLU A 202 15.00 1.59 -8.07
N LEU A 203 14.14 1.15 -8.99
CA LEU A 203 12.75 0.83 -8.69
C LEU A 203 12.64 -0.20 -7.57
N LYS A 204 13.39 -1.30 -7.64
CA LYS A 204 13.41 -2.33 -6.59
C LYS A 204 13.82 -1.72 -5.25
N GLN A 205 14.90 -0.95 -5.23
CA GLN A 205 15.37 -0.30 -4.00
C GLN A 205 14.34 0.67 -3.42
N VAL A 206 13.70 1.47 -4.27
CA VAL A 206 12.63 2.40 -3.89
C VAL A 206 11.44 1.61 -3.32
N GLU A 207 11.03 0.52 -3.96
CA GLU A 207 9.93 -0.32 -3.50
C GLU A 207 10.23 -0.99 -2.15
N GLU A 208 11.45 -1.50 -1.96
CA GLU A 208 11.87 -2.10 -0.70
C GLU A 208 11.90 -1.10 0.46
N GLN A 209 12.29 0.15 0.19
CA GLN A 209 12.56 1.16 1.23
C GLN A 209 11.42 2.14 1.45
N THR A 210 10.43 2.21 0.55
CA THR A 210 9.32 3.19 0.65
C THR A 210 7.93 2.56 0.75
N SER A 211 7.76 1.31 0.29
CA SER A 211 6.47 0.62 0.28
C SER A 211 6.31 -0.30 1.48
N PHE A 212 5.41 0.08 2.40
CA PHE A 212 5.03 -0.69 3.58
C PHE A 212 3.53 -0.94 3.59
N LEU A 213 3.07 -1.77 4.52
CA LEU A 213 1.68 -2.18 4.63
C LEU A 213 1.12 -1.89 6.03
N THR A 214 -0.17 -1.55 6.08
CA THR A 214 -0.95 -1.57 7.32
C THR A 214 -1.20 -3.01 7.78
N SER A 215 -1.80 -3.16 8.96
CA SER A 215 -2.29 -4.47 9.45
C SER A 215 -3.37 -5.11 8.58
N GLU A 216 -3.93 -4.36 7.62
CA GLU A 216 -4.95 -4.78 6.66
C GLU A 216 -4.37 -4.92 5.24
N ASP A 217 -3.03 -4.95 5.13
CA ASP A 217 -2.30 -5.12 3.87
C ASP A 217 -2.52 -3.99 2.84
N VAL A 218 -2.91 -2.81 3.33
CA VAL A 218 -3.03 -1.59 2.50
C VAL A 218 -1.68 -0.90 2.42
N PHE A 219 -1.28 -0.48 1.22
CA PHE A 219 -0.08 0.31 1.02
C PHE A 219 -0.05 1.57 1.90
N VAL A 220 1.11 1.84 2.49
CA VAL A 220 1.37 3.06 3.24
C VAL A 220 2.85 3.44 3.17
N PHE A 221 3.11 4.75 3.11
CA PHE A 221 4.46 5.27 3.36
C PHE A 221 4.72 5.25 4.87
N LEU A 222 5.88 4.73 5.26
CA LEU A 222 6.21 4.53 6.67
C LEU A 222 6.05 5.79 7.56
N PRO A 223 6.48 6.99 7.13
CA PRO A 223 6.26 8.20 7.91
C PRO A 223 4.77 8.53 8.10
N ALA A 224 3.94 8.30 7.08
CA ALA A 224 2.51 8.57 7.15
C ALA A 224 1.82 7.61 8.13
N LEU A 225 2.23 6.34 8.17
CA LEU A 225 1.76 5.36 9.15
C LEU A 225 2.06 5.82 10.58
N CYS A 226 3.30 6.24 10.86
CA CYS A 226 3.67 6.80 12.17
C CYS A 226 2.81 8.00 12.56
N LEU A 227 2.68 8.99 11.66
CA LEU A 227 1.91 10.21 11.93
C LEU A 227 0.44 9.90 12.22
N GLN A 228 -0.14 8.94 11.49
CA GLN A 228 -1.51 8.45 11.74
C GLN A 228 -1.62 7.82 13.13
N LYS A 229 -0.68 6.94 13.51
CA LYS A 229 -0.68 6.29 14.83
C LYS A 229 -0.53 7.31 15.96
N ALA A 230 0.43 8.24 15.87
CA ALA A 230 0.57 9.34 16.83
C ALA A 230 -0.72 10.15 16.98
N LYS A 231 -1.39 10.47 15.86
CA LYS A 231 -2.69 11.16 15.88
C LYS A 231 -3.79 10.36 16.60
N ILE A 232 -3.84 9.04 16.41
CA ILE A 232 -4.81 8.17 17.09
C ILE A 232 -4.58 8.18 18.60
N TYR A 233 -3.33 8.05 19.06
CA TYR A 233 -2.98 8.15 20.48
C TYR A 233 -3.31 9.53 21.07
N ARG A 234 -3.01 10.64 20.36
CA ARG A 234 -3.40 12.00 20.81
C ARG A 234 -4.91 12.13 20.97
N LYS A 235 -5.68 11.56 20.05
CA LYS A 235 -7.14 11.52 20.16
C LYS A 235 -7.61 10.72 21.37
N ALA A 236 -6.97 9.58 21.65
CA ALA A 236 -7.27 8.77 22.82
C ALA A 236 -6.98 9.50 24.14
N ILE A 237 -5.86 10.24 24.22
CA ILE A 237 -5.55 11.13 25.35
C ILE A 237 -6.66 12.18 25.52
N ALA A 238 -7.03 12.89 24.45
CA ALA A 238 -8.08 13.90 24.50
C ALA A 238 -9.46 13.33 24.92
N ASP A 239 -9.80 12.12 24.47
CA ASP A 239 -11.00 11.41 24.91
C ASP A 239 -10.93 11.11 26.43
N ILE A 240 -9.80 10.63 26.95
CA ILE A 240 -9.62 10.37 28.39
C ILE A 240 -9.68 11.65 29.22
N GLU A 241 -9.02 12.72 28.78
CA GLU A 241 -8.96 14.01 29.49
C GLU A 241 -10.32 14.70 29.55
N SER A 242 -11.13 14.59 28.48
CA SER A 242 -12.49 15.13 28.43
C SER A 242 -13.54 14.27 29.15
N GLY A 243 -13.15 13.14 29.75
CA GLY A 243 -14.09 12.24 30.44
C GLY A 243 -14.92 11.37 29.49
N ASN A 244 -14.52 11.24 28.22
CA ASN A 244 -15.24 10.43 27.23
C ASN A 244 -15.11 8.94 27.55
N ARG A 245 -16.19 8.32 28.04
CA ARG A 245 -16.25 6.90 28.38
C ARG A 245 -16.07 5.95 27.18
N PHE A 246 -16.14 6.45 25.95
CA PHE A 246 -15.92 5.65 24.74
C PHE A 246 -14.45 5.61 24.26
N TRP A 247 -13.51 6.21 25.00
CA TRP A 247 -12.08 6.28 24.63
C TRP A 247 -11.51 4.93 24.17
N ARG A 248 -11.79 3.83 24.89
CA ARG A 248 -11.26 2.48 24.58
C ARG A 248 -11.80 2.00 23.23
N ARG A 249 -13.10 2.13 23.00
CA ARG A 249 -13.71 1.75 21.72
C ARG A 249 -13.14 2.58 20.57
N ASN A 250 -12.93 3.87 20.79
CA ASN A 250 -12.42 4.78 19.78
C ASN A 250 -10.98 4.44 19.37
N ILE A 251 -10.09 4.15 20.32
CA ILE A 251 -8.72 3.76 19.99
C ILE A 251 -8.67 2.37 19.32
N LEU A 252 -9.39 1.38 19.85
CA LEU A 252 -9.42 0.02 19.28
C LEU A 252 -9.93 0.02 17.83
N LYS A 253 -10.93 0.85 17.51
CA LYS A 253 -11.49 0.93 16.16
C LYS A 253 -10.49 1.46 15.11
N HIS A 254 -9.53 2.27 15.53
CA HIS A 254 -8.70 3.04 14.60
C HIS A 254 -7.24 2.61 14.58
N LEU A 255 -6.77 1.87 15.58
CA LEU A 255 -5.38 1.44 15.67
C LEU A 255 -5.23 -0.03 15.27
N ASP A 256 -4.61 -0.26 14.11
CA ASP A 256 -4.33 -1.58 13.54
C ASP A 256 -5.58 -2.50 13.56
N ASN A 257 -5.37 -3.80 13.73
CA ASN A 257 -6.42 -4.82 13.76
C ASN A 257 -7.13 -4.92 15.12
N ASN A 258 -6.97 -3.94 16.02
CA ASN A 258 -7.55 -4.01 17.37
C ASN A 258 -9.09 -3.90 17.36
N VAL A 259 -9.70 -3.48 16.26
CA VAL A 259 -11.17 -3.42 16.12
C VAL A 259 -11.80 -4.80 16.32
N TYR A 260 -11.10 -5.88 15.93
CA TYR A 260 -11.59 -7.25 16.08
C TYR A 260 -11.72 -7.67 17.55
N ARG A 261 -11.03 -7.01 18.49
CA ARG A 261 -11.18 -7.23 19.94
C ARG A 261 -12.57 -6.86 20.46
N LEU A 262 -13.36 -6.13 19.68
CA LEU A 262 -14.74 -5.79 20.02
C LEU A 262 -15.74 -6.89 19.68
N SER A 263 -15.37 -7.82 18.79
CA SER A 263 -16.30 -8.81 18.22
C SER A 263 -15.82 -10.25 18.38
N PHE A 264 -14.54 -10.47 18.63
CA PHE A 264 -13.92 -11.80 18.68
C PHE A 264 -13.21 -12.06 20.00
N SER A 265 -13.05 -13.35 20.33
CA SER A 265 -12.27 -13.77 21.50
C SER A 265 -10.81 -13.36 21.37
N GLU A 266 -10.13 -13.22 22.51
CA GLU A 266 -8.71 -12.86 22.53
C GLU A 266 -7.85 -13.87 21.76
N ALA A 267 -8.18 -15.16 21.85
CA ALA A 267 -7.48 -16.23 21.13
C ALA A 267 -7.55 -16.03 19.60
N VAL A 268 -8.70 -15.64 19.06
CA VAL A 268 -8.88 -15.37 17.64
C VAL A 268 -8.09 -14.14 17.20
N VAL A 269 -8.15 -13.05 17.97
CA VAL A 269 -7.40 -11.82 17.63
C VAL A 269 -5.90 -12.07 17.70
N ASN A 270 -5.43 -12.77 18.74
CA ASN A 270 -4.02 -13.08 18.92
C ASN A 270 -3.51 -14.02 17.82
N PHE A 271 -4.33 -14.97 17.33
CA PHE A 271 -3.97 -15.82 16.19
C PHE A 271 -3.59 -14.99 14.95
N PHE A 272 -4.43 -14.04 14.51
CA PHE A 272 -4.14 -13.20 13.35
C PHE A 272 -3.05 -12.15 13.61
N THR A 273 -2.99 -11.61 14.83
CA THR A 273 -1.94 -10.68 15.25
C THR A 273 -0.56 -11.34 15.24
N ASP A 274 -0.47 -12.58 15.69
CA ASP A 274 0.77 -13.35 15.75
C ASP A 274 1.28 -13.74 14.36
N GLN A 275 0.39 -13.84 13.35
CA GLN A 275 0.81 -13.99 11.95
C GLN A 275 1.59 -12.78 11.42
N VAL A 276 1.49 -11.62 12.08
CA VAL A 276 2.34 -10.44 11.80
C VAL A 276 3.55 -10.40 12.71
N LEU A 277 3.31 -10.52 14.03
CA LEU A 277 4.33 -10.25 15.04
C LEU A 277 5.32 -11.39 15.24
N LYS A 278 4.88 -12.65 15.07
CA LYS A 278 5.63 -13.85 15.47
C LYS A 278 5.89 -14.83 14.33
N GLN A 279 5.33 -14.59 13.14
CA GLN A 279 5.50 -15.47 11.99
C GLN A 279 6.98 -15.55 11.58
N ASP A 280 7.46 -16.77 11.36
CA ASP A 280 8.79 -17.01 10.80
C ASP A 280 8.96 -16.18 9.50
N PRO A 281 9.99 -15.31 9.42
CA PRO A 281 10.27 -14.52 8.23
C PRO A 281 10.43 -15.33 6.94
N GLN A 282 10.85 -16.60 7.01
CA GLN A 282 10.95 -17.47 5.84
C GLN A 282 9.57 -17.86 5.26
N ARG A 283 8.52 -17.78 6.07
CA ARG A 283 7.14 -18.11 5.65
C ARG A 283 6.38 -16.93 5.05
N LEU A 284 6.88 -15.70 5.27
CA LEU A 284 6.21 -14.47 4.86
C LEU A 284 6.44 -14.09 3.38
N ASN A 285 7.33 -14.78 2.67
CA ASN A 285 7.60 -14.55 1.24
C ASN A 285 7.83 -13.05 0.95
N TRP A 286 7.11 -12.47 -0.01
CA TRP A 286 7.18 -11.06 -0.40
C TRP A 286 6.78 -10.08 0.73
N GLY A 287 6.02 -10.54 1.72
CA GLY A 287 5.51 -9.69 2.80
C GLY A 287 6.45 -9.54 3.99
N LYS A 288 7.62 -10.19 3.95
CA LYS A 288 8.63 -10.09 5.02
C LYS A 288 9.00 -8.63 5.28
N GLY A 289 8.75 -8.16 6.50
CA GLY A 289 9.09 -6.81 6.95
C GLY A 289 8.23 -5.69 6.38
N LYS A 290 7.16 -6.01 5.64
CA LYS A 290 6.26 -5.02 5.02
C LYS A 290 5.29 -4.39 6.01
N VAL A 291 4.75 -5.16 6.96
CA VAL A 291 3.93 -4.62 8.06
C VAL A 291 4.84 -4.14 9.18
N LYS A 292 4.72 -2.87 9.56
CA LYS A 292 5.56 -2.24 10.59
C LYS A 292 4.72 -1.78 11.79
N TRP A 293 5.27 -2.02 12.98
CA TRP A 293 4.80 -1.45 14.25
C TRP A 293 3.33 -1.70 14.56
N LEU A 294 2.92 -2.96 14.47
CA LEU A 294 1.59 -3.39 14.90
C LEU A 294 1.46 -3.27 16.42
N ASP A 295 0.46 -2.52 16.88
CA ASP A 295 0.19 -2.31 18.30
C ASP A 295 -0.81 -3.31 18.81
N ASN A 296 -0.38 -4.12 19.78
CA ASN A 296 -1.28 -4.99 20.50
C ASN A 296 -1.83 -4.26 21.74
N LEU A 297 -3.12 -3.90 21.70
CA LEU A 297 -3.79 -3.17 22.78
C LEU A 297 -4.52 -4.09 23.79
N SER A 298 -4.13 -5.36 23.93
CA SER A 298 -4.74 -6.27 24.90
C SER A 298 -4.68 -5.77 26.35
N TYR A 299 -3.64 -5.02 26.70
CA TYR A 299 -3.44 -4.47 28.03
C TYR A 299 -4.49 -3.41 28.44
N LEU A 300 -5.30 -2.89 27.51
CA LEU A 300 -6.29 -1.86 27.84
C LEU A 300 -7.41 -2.36 28.76
N ASP A 301 -7.57 -3.66 28.93
CA ASP A 301 -8.56 -4.24 29.83
C ASP A 301 -8.22 -3.99 31.31
N ASP A 302 -6.94 -3.81 31.63
CA ASP A 302 -6.47 -3.43 32.98
C ASP A 302 -6.83 -1.98 33.36
N TYR A 303 -7.29 -1.19 32.38
CA TYR A 303 -7.54 0.25 32.49
C TYR A 303 -9.02 0.62 32.31
N LEU A 304 -9.96 -0.33 32.42
CA LEU A 304 -11.39 -0.03 32.27
C LEU A 304 -11.95 0.92 33.35
N ASP A 305 -11.29 0.99 34.50
CA ASP A 305 -11.68 1.76 35.68
C ASP A 305 -10.91 3.09 35.83
N ILE A 306 -10.22 3.57 34.80
CA ILE A 306 -9.41 4.81 34.86
C ILE A 306 -10.16 6.06 35.34
N PHE A 307 -11.49 6.12 35.20
CA PHE A 307 -12.28 7.25 35.71
C PHE A 307 -12.61 7.17 37.21
N LYS A 308 -12.19 6.09 37.88
CA LYS A 308 -12.30 5.87 39.33
C LYS A 308 -10.93 5.80 40.00
N ASP A 309 -9.86 5.77 39.21
CA ASP A 309 -8.47 5.59 39.68
C ASP A 309 -7.55 6.52 38.89
N ASP A 310 -7.22 7.66 39.51
CA ASP A 310 -6.36 8.68 38.92
C ASP A 310 -4.93 8.17 38.66
N ALA A 311 -4.43 7.23 39.47
CA ALA A 311 -3.10 6.67 39.28
C ALA A 311 -3.06 5.77 38.02
N LYS A 312 -4.09 4.95 37.80
CA LYS A 312 -4.24 4.19 36.55
C LYS A 312 -4.42 5.11 35.36
N LYS A 313 -5.22 6.17 35.49
CA LYS A 313 -5.41 7.16 34.43
C LYS A 313 -4.08 7.78 34.01
N GLU A 314 -3.31 8.29 34.97
CA GLU A 314 -2.02 8.93 34.65
C GLU A 314 -1.02 7.94 34.05
N LYS A 315 -0.98 6.70 34.56
CA LYS A 315 -0.14 5.65 33.98
C LYS A 315 -0.50 5.36 32.52
N LEU A 316 -1.78 5.29 32.18
CA LEU A 316 -2.22 5.07 30.79
C LEU A 316 -1.88 6.26 29.89
N LEU A 317 -2.08 7.47 30.39
CA LEU A 317 -1.72 8.69 29.67
C LEU A 317 -0.22 8.74 29.37
N GLU A 318 0.63 8.33 30.32
CA GLU A 318 2.07 8.28 30.07
C GLU A 318 2.44 7.23 29.02
N ILE A 319 1.84 6.03 29.05
CA ILE A 319 2.02 5.02 28.00
C ILE A 319 1.67 5.62 26.64
N PHE A 320 0.53 6.31 26.52
CA PHE A 320 0.13 6.93 25.25
C PHE A 320 1.07 8.06 24.82
N ARG A 321 1.57 8.88 25.75
CA ARG A 321 2.57 9.92 25.45
C ARG A 321 3.89 9.31 24.97
N GLU A 322 4.34 8.22 25.57
CA GLU A 322 5.51 7.47 25.12
C GLU A 322 5.32 6.92 23.70
N ARG A 323 4.15 6.35 23.39
CA ARG A 323 3.83 5.88 22.02
C ARG A 323 3.83 7.03 21.03
N ILE A 324 3.28 8.19 21.39
CA ILE A 324 3.30 9.39 20.53
C ILE A 324 4.75 9.80 20.21
N ARG A 325 5.60 9.94 21.24
CA ARG A 325 7.02 10.29 21.06
C ARG A 325 7.73 9.31 20.13
N PHE A 326 7.54 8.00 20.38
CA PHE A 326 8.09 6.95 19.54
C PHE A 326 7.69 7.11 18.06
N TYR A 327 6.40 7.29 17.78
CA TYR A 327 5.95 7.42 16.39
C TYR A 327 6.38 8.73 15.74
N GLU A 328 6.44 9.84 16.46
CA GLU A 328 6.95 11.10 15.92
C GLU A 328 8.43 11.00 15.54
N ASP A 329 9.24 10.32 16.36
CA ASP A 329 10.65 10.10 16.10
C ASP A 329 10.88 9.16 14.91
N GLU A 330 10.13 8.06 14.86
CA GLU A 330 10.18 7.14 13.71
C GLU A 330 9.63 7.81 12.43
N ALA A 331 8.64 8.69 12.53
CA ALA A 331 8.17 9.47 11.37
C ALA A 331 9.28 10.36 10.81
N LEU A 332 10.00 11.07 11.68
CA LEU A 332 11.11 11.93 11.27
C LEU A 332 12.22 11.09 10.62
N LYS A 333 12.64 10.02 11.28
CA LYS A 333 13.68 9.12 10.78
C LYS A 333 13.31 8.54 9.41
N ALA A 334 12.14 7.94 9.29
CA ALA A 334 11.67 7.35 8.04
C ALA A 334 11.48 8.40 6.93
N THR A 335 11.13 9.65 7.28
CA THR A 335 11.06 10.75 6.31
C THR A 335 12.43 11.03 5.71
N ARG A 336 13.46 11.12 6.55
CA ARG A 336 14.84 11.34 6.11
C ARG A 336 15.38 10.21 5.27
N GLU A 337 15.13 8.97 5.69
CA GLU A 337 15.51 7.78 4.93
C GLU A 337 14.83 7.77 3.56
N THR A 338 13.54 8.07 3.50
CA THR A 338 12.78 8.14 2.23
C THR A 338 13.30 9.25 1.31
N ILE A 339 13.59 10.45 1.86
CA ILE A 339 14.21 11.54 1.08
C ILE A 339 15.59 11.10 0.56
N ALA A 340 16.41 10.47 1.39
CA ALA A 340 17.73 9.99 0.99
C ALA A 340 17.65 8.94 -0.13
N VAL A 341 16.62 8.09 -0.13
CA VAL A 341 16.35 7.15 -1.24
C VAL A 341 16.05 7.91 -2.52
N PHE A 342 15.13 8.87 -2.48
CA PHE A 342 14.78 9.63 -3.68
C PHE A 342 15.93 10.50 -4.20
N LYS A 343 16.75 11.07 -3.31
CA LYS A 343 17.96 11.82 -3.71
C LYS A 343 19.02 10.94 -4.39
N LYS A 344 19.01 9.62 -4.19
CA LYS A 344 19.91 8.72 -4.95
C LYS A 344 19.51 8.63 -6.42
N LEU A 345 18.21 8.76 -6.73
CA LEU A 345 17.69 8.83 -8.09
C LEU A 345 18.17 10.09 -8.85
N GLU A 346 18.73 11.09 -8.16
CA GLU A 346 19.38 12.25 -8.78
C GLU A 346 20.74 11.90 -9.41
N ARG A 347 21.42 10.88 -8.85
CA ARG A 347 22.84 10.62 -9.10
C ARG A 347 23.10 9.43 -10.04
N ALA A 348 22.08 8.63 -10.30
CA ALA A 348 22.10 7.60 -11.34
C ALA A 348 21.66 8.21 -12.67
#